data_AF-I3J7M5-F1
#
_entry.id   AF-I3J7M5-F1
#
_cell.length_a   1.000
_cell.length_b   1.000
_cell.length_c   1.000
_cell.angle_alpha   90.00
_cell.angle_beta   90.00
_cell.angle_gamma   90.00
#
_symmetry.space_group_name_H-M   'P 1'
#
loop_
_entity.id
_entity.type
_entity.pdbx_description
1 polymer ?
#
loop_
_entity_poly.entity_id
_entity_poly.type
_entity_poly.pdbx_seq_one_letter_code
_entity_poly.pdbx_strand_id
1 'polypeptide(L)'
;MRRLGSVQQKIPCVFLTDVKEEQSRKRDCQQFQVVATENVNPVALEANVHSALATEKLDGTCCYVTVHKGQHYLWARLDRRPNKQTEKRFKKYQHSHKSCKGFTWNIEEDFKPVPETWIPAHGVKHHNGRPVPDEHGHIPGWVPVERDNKQYCWHSSVVDYNVGLALVLRPRRDNEDMLEITSVPLAELQEQTLELIGTNVNGNPYGLGSKKQPVHCLVTHGSVPIRNPPPVDFQQLCSWFHENPDGRVEGIVWHCSDGTLIKVHRHHLGLKWPEVNTCLGNKPAAIRVDAYGSTDLFTSFVALNGHCFSRLQDIHFEL
;
A
#
# COMPACT_ATOMS: atom_id res chain seq x y z
N MET A 1 0.29 22.24 4.06
CA MET A 1 1.04 21.33 3.17
C MET A 1 0.06 20.70 2.20
N ARG A 2 0.37 20.66 0.89
CA ARG A 2 -0.34 19.77 -0.04
C ARG A 2 -0.23 18.35 0.51
N ARG A 3 -1.35 17.64 0.64
CA ARG A 3 -1.35 16.24 1.08
C ARG A 3 -0.51 15.44 0.07
N LEU A 4 0.44 14.65 0.55
CA LEU A 4 1.32 13.84 -0.29
C LEU A 4 0.50 12.86 -1.14
N GLY A 5 1.03 12.48 -2.30
CA GLY A 5 0.27 11.92 -3.41
C GLY A 5 -0.61 10.73 -3.02
N SER A 6 -1.86 10.78 -3.47
CA SER A 6 -2.84 9.72 -3.23
C SER A 6 -2.67 8.58 -4.24
N VAL A 7 -2.74 7.33 -3.79
CA VAL A 7 -2.58 6.14 -4.64
C VAL A 7 -3.85 5.88 -5.46
N GLN A 8 -3.95 6.61 -6.57
CA GLN A 8 -5.13 6.57 -7.44
C GLN A 8 -4.95 5.67 -8.68
N GLN A 9 -3.73 5.18 -8.91
CA GLN A 9 -3.39 4.28 -10.02
C GLN A 9 -2.26 3.33 -9.62
N LYS A 10 -1.93 2.37 -10.49
CA LYS A 10 -0.72 1.57 -10.28
C LYS A 10 0.51 2.47 -10.38
N ILE A 11 1.27 2.52 -9.29
CA ILE A 11 2.52 3.29 -9.22
C ILE A 11 3.60 2.56 -10.06
N PRO A 12 4.19 3.20 -11.07
CA PRO A 12 5.25 2.62 -11.89
C PRO A 12 6.55 2.42 -11.10
N CYS A 13 7.38 1.50 -11.58
CA CYS A 13 8.74 1.33 -11.05
C CYS A 13 9.63 2.50 -11.50
N VAL A 14 10.54 2.94 -10.62
CA VAL A 14 11.53 4.00 -10.90
C VAL A 14 12.50 3.61 -12.02
N PHE A 15 12.70 2.30 -12.20
CA PHE A 15 13.41 1.72 -13.33
C PHE A 15 12.44 1.06 -14.29
N LEU A 16 12.80 0.96 -15.57
CA LEU A 16 12.12 0.07 -16.50
C LEU A 16 12.19 -1.37 -15.97
N THR A 17 11.12 -2.13 -16.16
CA THR A 17 11.03 -3.51 -15.66
C THR A 17 10.94 -4.51 -16.81
N ASP A 18 11.63 -5.63 -16.65
CA ASP A 18 11.58 -6.78 -17.55
C ASP A 18 11.05 -8.02 -16.86
N VAL A 19 10.52 -8.95 -17.66
CA VAL A 19 10.13 -10.29 -17.21
C VAL A 19 11.26 -11.25 -17.56
N LYS A 20 11.81 -11.93 -16.55
CA LYS A 20 12.80 -13.01 -16.72
C LYS A 20 12.14 -14.36 -16.47
N GLU A 21 12.34 -15.31 -17.37
CA GLU A 21 11.88 -16.70 -17.26
C GLU A 21 12.78 -17.51 -16.32
N GLU A 22 12.77 -17.12 -15.04
CA GLU A 22 13.51 -17.79 -13.96
C GLU A 22 12.64 -17.85 -12.69
N GLN A 23 12.99 -18.76 -11.77
CA GLN A 23 12.22 -18.96 -10.56
C GLN A 23 12.10 -17.67 -9.74
N SER A 24 10.86 -17.30 -9.41
CA SER A 24 10.55 -16.10 -8.65
C SER A 24 11.11 -16.16 -7.23
N ARG A 25 11.81 -15.10 -6.83
CA ARG A 25 12.25 -14.90 -5.44
C ARG A 25 11.13 -14.40 -4.52
N LYS A 26 9.98 -14.03 -5.08
CA LYS A 26 8.80 -13.52 -4.36
C LYS A 26 7.75 -14.59 -4.09
N ARG A 27 7.59 -15.57 -4.99
CA ARG A 27 6.53 -16.57 -4.91
C ARG A 27 7.05 -17.95 -5.30
N ASP A 28 6.82 -18.91 -4.42
CA ASP A 28 7.10 -20.31 -4.71
C ASP A 28 6.29 -20.78 -5.93
N CYS A 29 6.88 -21.69 -6.70
CA CYS A 29 6.30 -22.28 -7.92
C CYS A 29 6.05 -21.32 -9.10
N GLN A 30 6.37 -20.02 -8.98
CA GLN A 30 6.31 -19.10 -10.11
C GLN A 30 7.62 -19.17 -10.91
N GLN A 31 7.52 -19.53 -12.20
CA GLN A 31 8.65 -19.77 -13.11
C GLN A 31 9.16 -18.52 -13.85
N PHE A 32 8.69 -17.33 -13.44
CA PHE A 32 9.14 -16.06 -13.97
C PHE A 32 9.23 -15.01 -12.87
N GLN A 33 10.05 -13.98 -13.04
CA GLN A 33 10.06 -12.80 -12.17
C GLN A 33 10.11 -11.49 -12.92
N VAL A 34 9.49 -10.47 -12.34
CA VAL A 34 9.58 -9.08 -12.82
C VAL A 34 10.75 -8.43 -12.09
N VAL A 35 11.74 -7.97 -12.84
CA VAL A 35 12.95 -7.33 -12.32
C VAL A 35 13.10 -5.93 -12.90
N ALA A 36 13.71 -5.04 -12.14
CA ALA A 36 14.15 -3.74 -12.63
C ALA A 36 15.40 -3.91 -13.49
N THR A 37 15.47 -3.14 -14.57
CA THR A 37 16.69 -2.91 -15.35
C THR A 37 17.50 -1.77 -14.72
N GLU A 38 18.70 -1.53 -15.21
CA GLU A 38 19.53 -0.40 -14.79
C GLU A 38 19.04 0.95 -15.36
N ASN A 39 18.06 0.92 -16.27
CA ASN A 39 17.57 2.12 -16.94
C ASN A 39 16.44 2.77 -16.13
N VAL A 40 16.61 4.04 -15.77
CA VAL A 40 15.57 4.84 -15.13
C VAL A 40 14.38 4.98 -16.06
N ASN A 41 13.17 4.82 -15.52
CA ASN A 41 11.93 4.94 -16.26
C ASN A 41 11.74 6.40 -16.71
N PRO A 42 11.50 6.68 -18.02
CA PRO A 42 11.27 8.03 -18.50
C PRO A 42 10.19 8.80 -17.74
N VAL A 43 9.13 8.10 -17.30
CA VAL A 43 8.05 8.70 -16.48
C VAL A 43 8.59 9.25 -15.15
N ALA A 44 9.60 8.61 -14.56
CA ALA A 44 10.23 9.08 -13.33
C ALA A 44 11.10 10.33 -13.56
N LEU A 45 11.80 10.39 -14.69
CA LEU A 45 12.60 11.55 -15.08
C LEU A 45 11.72 12.76 -15.41
N GLU A 46 10.65 12.55 -16.18
CA GLU A 46 9.65 13.57 -16.51
C GLU A 46 9.00 14.16 -15.25
N ALA A 47 8.77 13.33 -14.23
CA ALA A 47 8.24 13.75 -12.93
C ALA A 47 9.29 14.38 -11.99
N ASN A 48 10.55 14.56 -12.43
CA ASN A 48 11.65 15.08 -11.62
C ASN A 48 11.87 14.30 -10.30
N VAL A 49 11.94 12.96 -10.39
CA VAL A 49 12.07 12.07 -9.22
C VAL A 49 13.28 12.40 -8.32
N HIS A 50 14.35 12.98 -8.86
CA HIS A 50 15.54 13.36 -8.10
C HIS A 50 15.28 14.45 -7.05
N SER A 51 14.20 15.23 -7.20
CA SER A 51 13.79 16.26 -6.23
C SER A 51 12.59 15.82 -5.38
N ALA A 52 12.15 14.57 -5.51
CA ALA A 52 10.94 14.06 -4.86
C ALA A 52 11.18 13.67 -3.41
N LEU A 53 10.11 13.74 -2.59
CA LEU A 53 10.14 13.24 -1.22
C LEU A 53 10.08 11.72 -1.22
N ALA A 54 11.07 11.06 -0.60
CA ALA A 54 11.10 9.61 -0.45
C ALA A 54 10.44 9.16 0.86
N THR A 55 9.53 8.19 0.76
CA THR A 55 8.86 7.56 1.91
C THR A 55 8.95 6.05 1.82
N GLU A 56 8.82 5.39 2.96
CA GLU A 56 8.78 3.94 3.02
C GLU A 56 7.59 3.40 2.23
N LYS A 57 7.83 2.43 1.34
CA LYS A 57 6.76 1.64 0.76
C LYS A 57 6.34 0.60 1.80
N LEU A 58 5.10 0.66 2.23
CA LEU A 58 4.58 -0.32 3.19
C LEU A 58 3.90 -1.49 2.47
N ASP A 59 4.27 -2.70 2.91
CA ASP A 59 3.65 -3.96 2.54
C ASP A 59 2.34 -4.15 3.32
N GLY A 60 1.31 -3.49 2.81
CA GLY A 60 -0.06 -3.55 3.32
C GLY A 60 -1.08 -3.80 2.21
N THR A 61 -2.35 -3.65 2.57
CA THR A 61 -3.42 -3.55 1.58
C THR A 61 -3.95 -2.12 1.51
N CYS A 62 -3.94 -1.57 0.31
CA CYS A 62 -4.31 -0.19 0.06
C CYS A 62 -5.78 0.06 0.39
N CYS A 63 -6.03 1.18 1.06
CA CYS A 63 -7.32 1.65 1.52
C CYS A 63 -7.55 3.10 1.09
N TYR A 64 -8.81 3.52 1.13
CA TYR A 64 -9.24 4.88 0.86
C TYR A 64 -10.31 5.30 1.87
N VAL A 65 -10.39 6.58 2.20
CA VAL A 65 -11.49 7.08 3.05
C VAL A 65 -12.30 8.09 2.26
N THR A 66 -13.60 7.83 2.11
CA THR A 66 -14.54 8.75 1.47
C THR A 66 -15.96 8.50 1.98
N VAL A 67 -16.91 9.35 1.57
CA VAL A 67 -18.28 9.30 2.03
C VAL A 67 -19.03 8.12 1.40
N HIS A 68 -19.71 7.34 2.24
CA HIS A 68 -20.66 6.31 1.84
C HIS A 68 -21.92 6.45 2.70
N LYS A 69 -23.11 6.45 2.08
CA LYS A 69 -24.41 6.57 2.79
C LYS A 69 -24.46 7.77 3.76
N GLY A 70 -23.84 8.90 3.38
CA GLY A 70 -23.82 10.14 4.16
C GLY A 70 -22.82 10.17 5.32
N GLN A 71 -21.98 9.14 5.49
CA GLN A 71 -20.98 9.04 6.56
C GLN A 71 -19.59 8.75 5.99
N HIS A 72 -18.52 9.08 6.73
CA HIS A 72 -17.16 8.74 6.31
C HIS A 72 -16.92 7.24 6.52
N TYR A 73 -16.47 6.56 5.47
CA TYR A 73 -16.21 5.12 5.46
C TYR A 73 -14.77 4.83 5.06
N LEU A 74 -14.24 3.71 5.56
CA LEU A 74 -13.07 3.09 4.99
C LEU A 74 -13.50 2.29 3.76
N TRP A 75 -12.69 2.33 2.72
CA TRP A 75 -12.89 1.62 1.47
C TRP A 75 -11.66 0.77 1.18
N ALA A 76 -11.88 -0.49 0.83
CA ALA A 76 -10.82 -1.41 0.46
C ALA A 76 -10.56 -1.34 -1.04
N ARG A 77 -9.30 -1.52 -1.43
CA ARG A 77 -8.92 -1.59 -2.84
C ARG A 77 -9.53 -2.82 -3.52
N LEU A 78 -10.26 -2.60 -4.62
CA LEU A 78 -10.75 -3.65 -5.50
C LEU A 78 -10.48 -3.26 -6.96
N ASP A 79 -9.40 -3.80 -7.54
CA ASP A 79 -9.12 -3.63 -8.96
C ASP A 79 -10.08 -4.49 -9.80
N ARG A 80 -10.82 -3.89 -10.73
CA ARG A 80 -11.56 -4.63 -11.76
C ARG A 80 -10.54 -5.16 -12.78
N ARG A 81 -10.53 -6.48 -12.96
CA ARG A 81 -9.55 -7.22 -13.78
C ARG A 81 -10.23 -7.97 -14.92
N PRO A 82 -9.48 -8.38 -15.95
CA PRO A 82 -10.02 -9.17 -17.04
C PRO A 82 -10.55 -10.51 -16.55
N ASN A 83 -11.54 -11.06 -17.25
CA ASN A 83 -12.00 -12.42 -17.04
C ASN A 83 -10.95 -13.43 -17.53
N LYS A 84 -11.12 -14.72 -17.19
CA LYS A 84 -10.13 -15.77 -17.53
C LYS A 84 -9.90 -15.93 -19.05
N GLN A 85 -10.94 -15.75 -19.86
CA GLN A 85 -10.86 -15.88 -21.32
C GLN A 85 -10.06 -14.73 -21.91
N THR A 86 -10.36 -13.49 -21.51
CA THR A 86 -9.65 -12.31 -21.98
C THR A 86 -8.21 -12.28 -21.48
N GLU A 87 -7.94 -12.71 -20.24
CA GLU A 87 -6.56 -12.81 -19.74
C GLU A 87 -5.71 -13.73 -20.63
N LYS A 88 -6.27 -14.86 -21.10
CA LYS A 88 -5.60 -15.74 -22.07
C LYS A 88 -5.40 -15.07 -23.43
N ARG A 89 -6.41 -14.35 -23.93
CA ARG A 89 -6.33 -13.60 -25.19
C ARG A 89 -5.24 -12.53 -25.15
N PHE A 90 -5.18 -11.79 -24.04
CA PHE A 90 -4.18 -10.75 -23.80
C PHE A 90 -2.77 -11.33 -23.73
N LYS A 91 -2.55 -12.41 -22.95
CA LYS A 91 -1.25 -13.10 -22.90
C LYS A 91 -0.78 -13.59 -24.27
N LYS A 92 -1.69 -14.16 -25.07
CA LYS A 92 -1.39 -14.58 -26.45
C LYS A 92 -0.98 -13.38 -27.31
N TYR A 93 -1.70 -12.26 -27.21
CA TYR A 93 -1.37 -11.03 -27.93
C TYR A 93 0.02 -10.51 -27.54
N GLN A 94 0.30 -10.43 -26.24
CA GLN A 94 1.60 -9.99 -25.71
C GLN A 94 2.74 -10.86 -26.24
N HIS A 95 2.58 -12.18 -26.25
CA HIS A 95 3.58 -13.11 -26.78
C HIS A 95 3.79 -12.93 -28.30
N SER A 96 2.72 -12.78 -29.07
CA SER A 96 2.80 -12.62 -30.52
C SER A 96 3.40 -11.28 -30.97
N HIS A 97 3.10 -10.19 -30.25
CA HIS A 97 3.52 -8.83 -30.64
C HIS A 97 4.71 -8.30 -29.83
N LYS A 98 5.16 -9.05 -28.82
CA LYS A 98 6.16 -8.62 -27.82
C LYS A 98 5.86 -7.24 -27.23
N SER A 99 4.56 -6.91 -27.12
CA SER A 99 4.07 -5.59 -26.73
C SER A 99 2.63 -5.70 -26.24
N CYS A 100 2.24 -4.81 -25.32
CA CYS A 100 0.85 -4.63 -24.91
C CYS A 100 0.12 -3.59 -25.77
N LYS A 101 0.87 -2.77 -26.52
CA LYS A 101 0.33 -1.66 -27.31
C LYS A 101 -0.52 -2.19 -28.47
N GLY A 102 -1.70 -1.62 -28.65
CA GLY A 102 -2.62 -1.99 -29.72
C GLY A 102 -3.64 -3.09 -29.36
N PHE A 103 -3.59 -3.64 -28.15
CA PHE A 103 -4.65 -4.53 -27.67
C PHE A 103 -5.90 -3.72 -27.31
N THR A 104 -7.02 -4.05 -27.97
CA THR A 104 -8.31 -3.40 -27.70
C THR A 104 -9.10 -4.18 -26.65
N TRP A 105 -9.52 -3.49 -25.60
CA TRP A 105 -10.36 -4.01 -24.52
C TRP A 105 -11.85 -3.73 -24.79
N ASN A 106 -12.70 -4.74 -24.69
CA ASN A 106 -14.16 -4.59 -24.62
C ASN A 106 -14.59 -4.50 -23.14
N ILE A 107 -14.81 -3.29 -22.62
CA ILE A 107 -15.09 -3.04 -21.19
C ILE A 107 -16.29 -3.84 -20.64
N GLU A 108 -17.28 -4.15 -21.48
CA GLU A 108 -18.49 -4.86 -21.06
C GLU A 108 -18.24 -6.37 -20.92
N GLU A 109 -17.54 -6.96 -21.88
CA GLU A 109 -17.39 -8.42 -21.97
C GLU A 109 -16.10 -8.92 -21.32
N ASP A 110 -15.02 -8.14 -21.39
CA ASP A 110 -13.67 -8.61 -21.07
C ASP A 110 -13.37 -8.64 -19.58
N PHE A 111 -14.19 -8.03 -18.73
CA PHE A 111 -13.88 -7.77 -17.33
C PHE A 111 -14.82 -8.50 -16.38
N LYS A 112 -14.30 -8.85 -15.21
CA LYS A 112 -15.12 -9.40 -14.12
C LYS A 112 -16.16 -8.36 -13.65
N PRO A 113 -17.34 -8.82 -13.21
CA PRO A 113 -18.30 -7.93 -12.56
C PRO A 113 -17.71 -7.39 -11.25
N VAL A 114 -18.18 -6.21 -10.86
CA VAL A 114 -17.89 -5.58 -9.57
C VAL A 114 -19.20 -5.28 -8.86
N PRO A 115 -19.21 -5.16 -7.52
CA PRO A 115 -20.40 -4.73 -6.78
C PRO A 115 -20.90 -3.36 -7.25
N GLU A 116 -22.20 -3.09 -7.09
CA GLU A 116 -22.79 -1.78 -7.43
C GLU A 116 -22.18 -0.62 -6.65
N THR A 117 -21.70 -0.89 -5.43
CA THR A 117 -21.01 0.09 -4.58
C THR A 117 -19.57 0.35 -5.01
N TRP A 118 -19.05 -0.36 -6.02
CA TRP A 118 -17.69 -0.14 -6.52
C TRP A 118 -17.58 1.21 -7.22
N ILE A 119 -16.53 1.96 -6.88
CA ILE A 119 -16.19 3.23 -7.55
C ILE A 119 -14.80 3.14 -8.16
N PRO A 120 -14.57 3.71 -9.36
CA PRO A 120 -13.23 3.80 -9.93
C PRO A 120 -12.37 4.74 -9.07
N ALA A 121 -11.07 4.47 -8.98
CA ALA A 121 -10.15 5.41 -8.37
C ALA A 121 -10.06 6.70 -9.20
N HIS A 122 -9.87 7.86 -8.56
CA HIS A 122 -9.93 9.17 -9.20
C HIS A 122 -8.96 9.35 -10.38
N GLY A 123 -7.82 8.65 -10.34
CA GLY A 123 -6.78 8.70 -11.37
C GLY A 123 -7.03 7.78 -12.57
N VAL A 124 -8.11 7.00 -12.56
CA VAL A 124 -8.48 6.14 -13.68
C VAL A 124 -8.92 6.98 -14.86
N LYS A 125 -8.35 6.70 -16.03
CA LYS A 125 -8.76 7.34 -17.29
C LYS A 125 -10.19 6.95 -17.63
N HIS A 126 -10.93 7.88 -18.22
CA HIS A 126 -12.30 7.66 -18.67
C HIS A 126 -12.42 7.90 -20.17
N HIS A 127 -13.24 7.09 -20.84
CA HIS A 127 -13.64 7.28 -22.23
C HIS A 127 -15.16 7.19 -22.33
N ASN A 128 -15.80 8.23 -22.87
CA ASN A 128 -17.27 8.36 -22.89
C ASN A 128 -17.92 8.13 -21.51
N GLY A 129 -17.32 8.70 -20.45
CA GLY A 129 -17.82 8.58 -19.08
C GLY A 129 -17.59 7.21 -18.42
N ARG A 130 -16.92 6.26 -19.08
CA ARG A 130 -16.65 4.92 -18.55
C ARG A 130 -15.18 4.75 -18.20
N PRO A 131 -14.83 4.10 -17.06
CA PRO A 131 -13.44 3.87 -16.70
C PRO A 131 -12.79 2.87 -17.66
N VAL A 132 -11.57 3.18 -18.10
CA VAL A 132 -10.79 2.32 -19.01
C VAL A 132 -9.58 1.71 -18.28
N PRO A 133 -9.15 0.50 -18.65
CA PRO A 133 -8.02 -0.17 -18.03
C PRO A 133 -6.69 0.52 -18.33
N ASP A 134 -5.71 0.26 -17.46
CA ASP A 134 -4.31 0.49 -17.77
C ASP A 134 -3.80 -0.45 -18.88
N GLU A 135 -2.55 -0.28 -19.29
CA GLU A 135 -1.91 -1.08 -20.35
C GLU A 135 -1.87 -2.59 -20.03
N HIS A 136 -2.08 -2.97 -18.77
CA HIS A 136 -2.09 -4.34 -18.29
C HIS A 136 -3.51 -4.86 -17.98
N GLY A 137 -4.56 -4.13 -18.38
CA GLY A 137 -5.94 -4.57 -18.18
C GLY A 137 -6.46 -4.37 -16.76
N HIS A 138 -5.86 -3.52 -15.92
CA HIS A 138 -6.38 -3.24 -14.58
C HIS A 138 -7.16 -1.93 -14.55
N ILE A 139 -8.31 -1.94 -13.88
CA ILE A 139 -9.07 -0.74 -13.56
C ILE A 139 -9.08 -0.60 -12.03
N PRO A 140 -8.17 0.20 -11.46
CA PRO A 140 -8.20 0.63 -10.06
C PRO A 140 -9.58 1.04 -9.55
N GLY A 141 -9.95 0.59 -8.36
CA GLY A 141 -11.18 1.06 -7.72
C GLY A 141 -11.31 0.64 -6.27
N TRP A 142 -12.44 0.97 -5.69
CA TRP A 142 -12.69 0.91 -4.25
C TRP A 142 -14.06 0.32 -3.97
N VAL A 143 -14.20 -0.39 -2.86
CA VAL A 143 -15.49 -0.82 -2.31
C VAL A 143 -15.56 -0.47 -0.82
N PRO A 144 -16.74 -0.10 -0.30
CA PRO A 144 -16.85 0.28 1.11
C PRO A 144 -16.62 -0.94 2.01
N VAL A 145 -15.94 -0.73 3.12
CA VAL A 145 -15.73 -1.74 4.16
C VAL A 145 -16.96 -1.76 5.05
N GLU A 146 -17.90 -2.64 4.72
CA GLU A 146 -19.10 -2.89 5.54
C GLU A 146 -18.81 -3.95 6.62
N ARG A 147 -19.41 -3.78 7.81
CA ARG A 147 -19.16 -4.63 9.00
C ARG A 147 -19.37 -6.12 8.75
N ASP A 148 -20.37 -6.47 7.95
CA ASP A 148 -20.74 -7.87 7.70
C ASP A 148 -19.94 -8.52 6.56
N ASN A 149 -19.04 -7.76 5.92
CA ASN A 149 -18.23 -8.27 4.83
C ASN A 149 -16.98 -8.99 5.36
N LYS A 150 -17.07 -10.32 5.44
CA LYS A 150 -15.96 -11.20 5.87
C LYS A 150 -14.68 -11.04 5.05
N GLN A 151 -14.76 -10.59 3.79
CA GLN A 151 -13.57 -10.32 2.96
C GLN A 151 -12.71 -9.20 3.54
N TYR A 152 -13.34 -8.23 4.21
CA TYR A 152 -12.68 -7.03 4.73
C TYR A 152 -12.71 -6.95 6.26
N CYS A 153 -12.82 -8.09 6.94
CA CYS A 153 -12.89 -8.14 8.42
C CYS A 153 -11.70 -7.43 9.10
N TRP A 154 -10.48 -7.53 8.56
CA TRP A 154 -9.30 -6.82 9.07
C TRP A 154 -9.28 -5.32 8.78
N HIS A 155 -10.00 -4.89 7.74
CA HIS A 155 -10.20 -3.45 7.51
C HIS A 155 -11.25 -2.93 8.49
N SER A 156 -12.29 -3.72 8.76
CA SER A 156 -13.33 -3.34 9.72
C SER A 156 -12.82 -3.31 11.16
N SER A 157 -11.75 -4.03 11.52
CA SER A 157 -11.21 -4.04 12.89
C SER A 157 -10.52 -2.73 13.28
N VAL A 158 -10.03 -1.96 12.31
CA VAL A 158 -9.30 -0.70 12.54
C VAL A 158 -10.18 0.54 12.48
N VAL A 159 -11.49 0.38 12.34
CA VAL A 159 -12.46 1.47 12.31
C VAL A 159 -13.62 1.20 13.25
N ASP A 160 -14.11 2.25 13.89
CA ASP A 160 -15.38 2.24 14.59
C ASP A 160 -16.32 3.30 14.01
N TYR A 161 -17.23 2.85 13.16
CA TYR A 161 -18.23 3.71 12.54
C TYR A 161 -19.27 4.29 13.51
N ASN A 162 -19.46 3.71 14.72
CA ASN A 162 -20.42 4.26 15.70
C ASN A 162 -19.94 5.62 16.23
N VAL A 163 -18.62 5.76 16.42
CA VAL A 163 -17.98 6.98 16.92
C VAL A 163 -17.17 7.71 15.84
N GLY A 164 -17.08 7.15 14.63
CA GLY A 164 -16.40 7.76 13.48
C GLY A 164 -14.88 7.80 13.61
N LEU A 165 -14.26 6.81 14.27
CA LEU A 165 -12.82 6.77 14.54
C LEU A 165 -12.10 5.68 13.75
N ALA A 166 -10.79 5.86 13.53
CA ALA A 166 -9.88 4.89 12.96
C ALA A 166 -8.61 4.76 13.81
N LEU A 167 -8.04 3.55 13.90
CA LEU A 167 -6.72 3.30 14.48
C LEU A 167 -5.64 3.57 13.44
N VAL A 168 -4.81 4.58 13.71
CA VAL A 168 -3.76 5.05 12.80
C VAL A 168 -2.40 4.88 13.47
N LEU A 169 -1.45 4.30 12.74
CA LEU A 169 -0.03 4.34 13.06
C LEU A 169 0.62 5.46 12.24
N ARG A 170 1.36 6.36 12.91
CA ARG A 170 2.06 7.49 12.29
C ARG A 170 3.31 7.88 13.09
N PRO A 171 4.28 8.61 12.51
CA PRO A 171 5.32 9.24 13.31
C PRO A 171 4.73 10.24 14.30
N ARG A 172 5.32 10.32 15.50
CA ARG A 172 4.94 11.32 16.49
C ARG A 172 5.31 12.72 16.01
N ARG A 173 4.43 13.69 16.28
CA ARG A 173 4.64 15.10 15.90
C ARG A 173 5.83 15.76 16.60
N ASP A 174 6.13 15.31 17.82
CA ASP A 174 7.19 15.85 18.66
C ASP A 174 8.50 15.04 18.60
N ASN A 175 8.46 13.84 18.03
CA ASN A 175 9.63 12.99 17.85
C ASN A 175 9.43 12.05 16.64
N GLU A 176 9.92 12.43 15.47
CA GLU A 176 9.76 11.63 14.25
C GLU A 176 10.51 10.28 14.28
N ASP A 177 11.42 10.06 15.23
CA ASP A 177 12.07 8.75 15.46
C ASP A 177 11.17 7.75 16.19
N MET A 178 10.04 8.21 16.73
CA MET A 178 9.09 7.40 17.46
C MET A 178 7.75 7.36 16.71
N LEU A 179 7.18 6.17 16.60
CA LEU A 179 5.83 5.98 16.09
C LEU A 179 4.79 6.15 17.21
N GLU A 180 3.56 6.47 16.84
CA GLU A 180 2.40 6.37 17.72
C GLU A 180 1.26 5.63 17.03
N ILE A 181 0.60 4.75 17.79
CA ILE A 181 -0.73 4.23 17.45
C ILE A 181 -1.75 5.10 18.18
N THR A 182 -2.67 5.69 17.43
CA THR A 182 -3.64 6.65 17.96
C THR A 182 -5.00 6.55 17.27
N SER A 183 -6.05 7.01 17.94
CA SER A 183 -7.38 7.17 17.36
C SER A 183 -7.50 8.49 16.60
N VAL A 184 -7.96 8.43 15.35
CA VAL A 184 -8.15 9.61 14.49
C VAL A 184 -9.58 9.61 13.94
N PRO A 185 -10.31 10.75 13.93
CA PRO A 185 -11.58 10.85 13.24
C PRO A 185 -11.46 10.49 11.76
N LEU A 186 -12.36 9.65 11.25
CA LEU A 186 -12.41 9.29 9.82
C LEU A 186 -12.56 10.52 8.92
N ALA A 187 -13.23 11.57 9.40
CA ALA A 187 -13.33 12.85 8.71
C ALA A 187 -11.96 13.48 8.39
N GLU A 188 -10.98 13.35 9.29
CA GLU A 188 -9.63 13.88 9.06
C GLU A 188 -8.90 13.12 7.94
N LEU A 189 -9.25 11.84 7.76
CA LEU A 189 -8.69 10.96 6.74
C LEU A 189 -9.41 11.07 5.39
N GLN A 190 -10.46 11.90 5.26
CA GLN A 190 -11.25 12.00 4.03
C GLN A 190 -10.39 12.33 2.81
N GLU A 191 -10.65 11.61 1.71
CA GLU A 191 -9.92 11.63 0.45
C GLU A 191 -8.42 11.26 0.57
N GLN A 192 -8.01 10.59 1.65
CA GLN A 192 -6.67 10.04 1.79
C GLN A 192 -6.64 8.56 1.44
N THR A 193 -5.54 8.13 0.83
CA THR A 193 -5.20 6.71 0.69
C THR A 193 -4.30 6.26 1.83
N LEU A 194 -4.53 5.07 2.36
CA LEU A 194 -3.78 4.50 3.47
C LEU A 194 -3.34 3.08 3.12
N GLU A 195 -2.37 2.55 3.84
CA GLU A 195 -2.08 1.12 3.87
C GLU A 195 -2.64 0.54 5.17
N LEU A 196 -3.46 -0.50 5.07
CA LEU A 196 -3.75 -1.35 6.23
C LEU A 196 -2.57 -2.30 6.40
N ILE A 197 -1.99 -2.34 7.60
CA ILE A 197 -0.96 -3.30 7.99
C ILE A 197 -1.39 -4.04 9.25
N GLY A 198 -0.82 -5.22 9.51
CA GLY A 198 -1.10 -5.96 10.74
C GLY A 198 -0.89 -7.45 10.66
N THR A 199 -1.23 -8.13 11.76
CA THR A 199 -1.02 -9.57 11.99
C THR A 199 -1.52 -10.48 10.87
N ASN A 200 -2.61 -10.09 10.22
CA ASN A 200 -3.27 -10.91 9.18
C ASN A 200 -3.14 -10.31 7.78
N VAL A 201 -2.28 -9.31 7.60
CA VAL A 201 -2.10 -8.62 6.33
C VAL A 201 -0.73 -8.99 5.75
N ASN A 202 -0.73 -9.45 4.50
CA ASN A 202 0.47 -9.76 3.69
C ASN A 202 1.56 -10.57 4.41
N GLY A 203 1.18 -11.50 5.30
CA GLY A 203 2.14 -12.34 6.02
C GLY A 203 2.82 -11.67 7.22
N ASN A 204 2.32 -10.51 7.66
CA ASN A 204 2.80 -9.76 8.83
C ASN A 204 4.30 -9.40 8.78
N PRO A 205 4.77 -8.68 7.75
CA PRO A 205 6.19 -8.37 7.57
C PRO A 205 6.78 -7.50 8.70
N TYR A 206 5.93 -6.83 9.49
CA TYR A 206 6.34 -5.96 10.59
C TYR A 206 6.20 -6.59 11.98
N GLY A 207 5.85 -7.87 12.06
CA GLY A 207 5.78 -8.60 13.33
C GLY A 207 4.72 -8.07 14.31
N LEU A 208 3.63 -7.49 13.81
CA LEU A 208 2.59 -6.90 14.64
C LEU A 208 1.71 -7.98 15.27
N GLY A 209 1.59 -7.95 16.61
CA GLY A 209 0.70 -8.80 17.38
C GLY A 209 0.91 -10.30 17.14
N SER A 210 -0.12 -11.09 17.47
CA SER A 210 -0.11 -12.54 17.27
C SER A 210 -1.48 -13.03 16.80
N LYS A 211 -1.57 -14.28 16.31
CA LYS A 211 -2.88 -14.85 15.90
C LYS A 211 -3.92 -14.86 17.04
N LYS A 212 -3.48 -14.92 18.30
CA LYS A 212 -4.36 -14.86 19.48
C LYS A 212 -4.77 -13.41 19.81
N GLN A 213 -3.86 -12.48 19.57
CA GLN A 213 -4.01 -11.05 19.87
C GLN A 213 -3.60 -10.24 18.64
N PRO A 214 -4.46 -10.18 17.61
CA PRO A 214 -4.13 -9.53 16.37
C PRO A 214 -4.04 -8.02 16.54
N VAL A 215 -3.04 -7.41 15.92
CA VAL A 215 -2.83 -5.97 15.85
C VAL A 215 -2.93 -5.55 14.39
N HIS A 216 -3.77 -4.55 14.12
CA HIS A 216 -3.91 -3.92 12.82
C HIS A 216 -3.98 -2.40 12.98
N CYS A 217 -3.42 -1.66 12.02
CA CYS A 217 -3.49 -0.20 11.99
C CYS A 217 -3.52 0.29 10.54
N LEU A 218 -4.09 1.48 10.33
CA LEU A 218 -3.95 2.22 9.08
C LEU A 218 -2.68 3.09 9.14
N VAL A 219 -1.95 3.18 8.03
CA VAL A 219 -0.84 4.11 7.87
C VAL A 219 -1.12 4.98 6.66
N THR A 220 -1.19 6.30 6.83
CA THR A 220 -1.37 7.22 5.71
C THR A 220 -0.20 7.10 4.74
N HIS A 221 -0.47 7.02 3.43
CA HIS A 221 0.58 7.02 2.43
C HIS A 221 1.47 8.25 2.53
N GLY A 222 2.79 8.06 2.42
CA GLY A 222 3.74 9.15 2.53
C GLY A 222 3.97 9.68 3.95
N SER A 223 3.37 9.06 4.97
CA SER A 223 3.57 9.51 6.36
C SER A 223 4.88 9.03 6.99
N VAL A 224 5.51 7.97 6.47
CA VAL A 224 6.76 7.42 7.00
C VAL A 224 7.93 7.84 6.09
N PRO A 225 8.68 8.90 6.43
CA PRO A 225 9.76 9.40 5.59
C PRO A 225 10.97 8.46 5.62
N ILE A 226 11.72 8.45 4.52
CA ILE A 226 13.10 7.95 4.49
C ILE A 226 14.00 9.18 4.56
N ARG A 227 14.78 9.30 5.65
CA ARG A 227 15.55 10.52 5.95
C ARG A 227 16.71 10.76 4.99
N ASN A 228 17.46 9.70 4.70
CA ASN A 228 18.63 9.74 3.83
C ASN A 228 18.46 8.70 2.70
N PRO A 229 17.51 8.93 1.78
CA PRO A 229 17.31 7.99 0.68
C PRO A 229 18.55 7.99 -0.22
N PRO A 230 18.98 6.83 -0.75
CA PRO A 230 20.05 6.78 -1.73
C PRO A 230 19.60 7.53 -3.01
N PRO A 231 20.54 8.04 -3.82
CA PRO A 231 20.22 8.57 -5.15
C PRO A 231 19.44 7.56 -6.00
N VAL A 232 18.63 8.08 -6.93
CA VAL A 232 17.94 7.25 -7.94
C VAL A 232 18.95 6.75 -8.97
N ASP A 233 19.70 5.74 -8.54
CA ASP A 233 20.73 5.03 -9.27
C ASP A 233 20.64 3.54 -8.91
N PHE A 234 20.74 2.66 -9.90
CA PHE A 234 20.45 1.24 -9.71
C PHE A 234 21.39 0.57 -8.72
N GLN A 235 22.70 0.84 -8.83
CA GLN A 235 23.70 0.21 -7.98
C GLN A 235 23.62 0.76 -6.55
N GLN A 236 23.48 2.08 -6.39
CA GLN A 236 23.34 2.69 -5.07
C GLN A 236 22.07 2.24 -4.35
N LEU A 237 20.94 2.10 -5.05
CA LEU A 237 19.73 1.53 -4.47
C LEU A 237 19.93 0.07 -4.06
N CYS A 238 20.54 -0.76 -4.93
CA CYS A 238 20.87 -2.15 -4.58
C CYS A 238 21.73 -2.24 -3.31
N SER A 239 22.82 -1.47 -3.24
CA SER A 239 23.71 -1.42 -2.06
C SER A 239 22.96 -0.93 -0.82
N TRP A 240 22.16 0.13 -0.93
CA TRP A 240 21.40 0.66 0.20
C TRP A 240 20.41 -0.37 0.75
N PHE A 241 19.62 -1.02 -0.11
CA PHE A 241 18.71 -2.08 0.33
C PHE A 241 19.49 -3.25 0.96
N HIS A 242 20.65 -3.62 0.43
CA HIS A 242 21.39 -4.78 0.92
C HIS A 242 22.12 -4.54 2.25
N GLU A 243 22.77 -3.38 2.39
CA GLU A 243 23.78 -3.13 3.42
C GLU A 243 23.32 -2.13 4.49
N ASN A 244 22.42 -1.22 4.16
CA ASN A 244 22.00 -0.17 5.09
C ASN A 244 20.86 -0.67 6.02
N PRO A 245 20.95 -0.46 7.36
CA PRO A 245 19.85 -0.77 8.27
C PRO A 245 18.52 -0.09 7.92
N ASP A 246 18.56 1.15 7.43
CA ASP A 246 17.38 1.89 6.95
C ASP A 246 16.83 1.27 5.65
N GLY A 247 17.65 0.49 4.95
CA GLY A 247 17.31 -0.27 3.75
C GLY A 247 16.47 -1.52 4.00
N ARG A 248 16.18 -1.88 5.26
CA ARG A 248 15.34 -3.03 5.64
C ARG A 248 13.84 -2.71 5.51
N VAL A 249 13.46 -2.23 4.33
CA VAL A 249 12.10 -1.83 3.96
C VAL A 249 11.64 -2.58 2.70
N GLU A 250 10.33 -2.66 2.48
CA GLU A 250 9.78 -3.34 1.28
C GLU A 250 10.22 -2.63 -0.01
N GLY A 251 10.32 -1.31 0.07
CA GLY A 251 10.57 -0.44 -1.05
C GLY A 251 10.59 1.03 -0.67
N ILE A 252 10.75 1.87 -1.69
CA ILE A 252 10.64 3.34 -1.58
C ILE A 252 9.50 3.79 -2.48
N VAL A 253 8.72 4.77 -2.02
CA VAL A 253 7.82 5.57 -2.85
C VAL A 253 8.31 7.00 -2.85
N TRP A 254 8.56 7.55 -4.04
CA TRP A 254 8.87 8.96 -4.27
C TRP A 254 7.59 9.71 -4.62
N HIS A 255 7.36 10.82 -3.92
CA HIS A 255 6.24 11.74 -4.12
C HIS A 255 6.74 12.96 -4.88
N CYS A 256 6.51 12.97 -6.19
CA CYS A 256 6.95 14.05 -7.06
C CYS A 256 6.08 15.30 -6.90
N SER A 257 6.66 16.47 -7.20
CA SER A 257 6.01 17.77 -7.00
C SER A 257 4.76 18.01 -7.86
N ASP A 258 4.65 17.29 -8.98
CA ASP A 258 3.51 17.28 -9.91
C ASP A 258 2.36 16.34 -9.44
N GLY A 259 2.58 15.61 -8.34
CA GLY A 259 1.65 14.61 -7.81
C GLY A 259 1.87 13.19 -8.35
N THR A 260 2.82 12.99 -9.26
CA THR A 260 3.21 11.66 -9.74
C THR A 260 3.84 10.87 -8.59
N LEU A 261 3.43 9.61 -8.47
CA LEU A 261 4.07 8.65 -7.56
C LEU A 261 4.96 7.73 -8.37
N ILE A 262 6.17 7.51 -7.90
CA ILE A 262 7.12 6.55 -8.45
C ILE A 262 7.56 5.61 -7.32
N LYS A 263 7.80 4.33 -7.58
CA LYS A 263 8.28 3.41 -6.53
C LYS A 263 9.43 2.53 -6.98
N VAL A 264 10.12 1.95 -6.01
CA VAL A 264 10.92 0.74 -6.23
C VAL A 264 10.51 -0.27 -5.18
N HIS A 265 10.46 -1.54 -5.57
CA HIS A 265 10.24 -2.63 -4.65
C HIS A 265 11.52 -3.45 -4.58
N ARG A 266 11.95 -3.83 -3.38
CA ARG A 266 13.11 -4.71 -3.12
C ARG A 266 13.13 -5.95 -4.01
N HIS A 267 11.98 -6.57 -4.28
CA HIS A 267 11.90 -7.71 -5.20
C HIS A 267 12.24 -7.39 -6.66
N HIS A 268 11.98 -6.17 -7.14
CA HIS A 268 12.41 -5.79 -8.49
C HIS A 268 13.94 -5.73 -8.60
N LEU A 269 14.64 -5.48 -7.49
CA LEU A 269 16.11 -5.51 -7.43
C LEU A 269 16.65 -6.94 -7.17
N GLY A 270 15.79 -7.96 -7.24
CA GLY A 270 16.16 -9.35 -6.99
C GLY A 270 16.40 -9.68 -5.51
N LEU A 271 16.08 -8.77 -4.58
CA LEU A 271 16.26 -8.98 -3.15
C LEU A 271 15.01 -9.61 -2.52
N LYS A 272 15.20 -10.33 -1.40
CA LYS A 272 14.10 -10.98 -0.67
C LYS A 272 13.34 -9.97 0.20
N TRP A 273 12.08 -10.26 0.48
CA TRP A 273 11.23 -9.54 1.41
C TRP A 273 10.21 -10.52 2.01
N PRO A 274 9.87 -10.43 3.30
CA PRO A 274 10.42 -9.51 4.31
C PRO A 274 11.87 -9.80 4.70
N GLU A 275 12.58 -8.76 5.13
CA GLU A 275 13.85 -8.90 5.86
C GLU A 275 13.57 -9.14 7.35
N VAL A 276 14.50 -9.83 8.04
CA VAL A 276 14.45 -9.89 9.50
C VAL A 276 14.70 -8.49 10.04
N ASN A 277 13.98 -8.10 11.09
CA ASN A 277 14.15 -6.80 11.72
C ASN A 277 13.92 -5.64 10.72
N THR A 278 12.70 -5.53 10.19
CA THR A 278 12.29 -4.43 9.31
C THR A 278 12.46 -3.07 9.98
N CYS A 279 12.67 -2.02 9.18
CA CYS A 279 12.84 -0.66 9.70
C CYS A 279 11.62 -0.23 10.53
N LEU A 280 10.41 -0.28 9.94
CA LEU A 280 9.17 0.06 10.65
C LEU A 280 8.93 -0.81 11.89
N GLY A 281 9.13 -2.13 11.80
CA GLY A 281 8.89 -3.06 12.91
C GLY A 281 9.79 -2.83 14.12
N ASN A 282 11.00 -2.30 13.91
CA ASN A 282 11.94 -1.97 14.98
C ASN A 282 11.83 -0.55 15.54
N LYS A 283 11.03 0.33 14.94
CA LYS A 283 10.90 1.69 15.47
C LYS A 283 10.20 1.67 16.84
N PRO A 284 10.67 2.46 17.83
CA PRO A 284 9.95 2.64 19.09
C PRO A 284 8.53 3.14 18.84
N ALA A 285 7.58 2.71 19.67
CA ALA A 285 6.17 3.04 19.50
C ALA A 285 5.51 3.43 20.82
N ALA A 286 4.65 4.45 20.79
CA ALA A 286 3.79 4.82 21.91
C ALA A 286 2.32 4.54 21.57
N ILE A 287 1.52 4.21 22.57
CA ILE A 287 0.06 4.08 22.42
C ILE A 287 -0.60 5.35 22.95
N ARG A 288 -1.41 6.00 22.11
CA ARG A 288 -2.18 7.21 22.41
C ARG A 288 -3.60 7.08 21.92
N VAL A 289 -4.32 6.11 22.47
CA VAL A 289 -5.73 5.83 22.15
C VAL A 289 -6.55 6.21 23.37
N ASP A 290 -7.16 7.39 23.33
CA ASP A 290 -7.87 8.04 24.43
C ASP A 290 -9.39 7.92 24.33
N ALA A 291 -9.91 7.51 23.17
CA ALA A 291 -11.33 7.36 22.92
C ALA A 291 -11.81 5.92 23.14
N TYR A 292 -12.97 5.78 23.81
CA TYR A 292 -13.69 4.52 23.93
C TYR A 292 -14.30 4.14 22.58
N GLY A 293 -13.54 3.41 21.76
CA GLY A 293 -14.10 2.64 20.66
C GLY A 293 -14.88 1.44 21.20
N SER A 294 -15.95 1.08 20.50
CA SER A 294 -16.84 -0.05 20.81
C SER A 294 -16.35 -1.39 20.26
N THR A 295 -15.25 -1.41 19.52
CA THR A 295 -14.66 -2.64 18.98
C THR A 295 -13.56 -3.19 19.91
N ASP A 296 -13.37 -4.51 19.87
CA ASP A 296 -12.42 -5.23 20.73
C ASP A 296 -10.99 -4.69 20.60
N LEU A 297 -10.58 -4.32 19.37
CA LEU A 297 -9.23 -3.83 19.12
C LEU A 297 -9.00 -2.43 19.72
N PHE A 298 -9.97 -1.52 19.61
CA PHE A 298 -9.89 -0.21 20.27
C PHE A 298 -9.84 -0.38 21.79
N THR A 299 -10.70 -1.23 22.34
CA THR A 299 -10.71 -1.52 23.79
C THR A 299 -9.34 -2.01 24.27
N SER A 300 -8.70 -2.90 23.50
CA SER A 300 -7.37 -3.42 23.81
C SER A 300 -6.30 -2.33 23.78
N PHE A 301 -6.36 -1.38 22.83
CA PHE A 301 -5.43 -0.26 22.80
C PHE A 301 -5.68 0.81 23.86
N VAL A 302 -6.94 1.05 24.24
CA VAL A 302 -7.28 1.94 25.35
C VAL A 302 -6.64 1.44 26.66
N ALA A 303 -6.62 0.13 26.89
CA ALA A 303 -5.95 -0.46 28.05
C ALA A 303 -4.42 -0.23 28.08
N LEU A 304 -3.81 -0.02 26.91
CA LEU A 304 -2.38 0.30 26.77
C LEU A 304 -2.11 1.80 26.65
N ASN A 305 -3.10 2.67 26.79
CA ASN A 305 -2.92 4.10 26.57
C ASN A 305 -1.81 4.69 27.46
N GLY A 306 -0.88 5.42 26.86
CA GLY A 306 0.30 5.97 27.53
C GLY A 306 1.52 5.04 27.59
N HIS A 307 1.37 3.74 27.27
CA HIS A 307 2.50 2.81 27.24
C HIS A 307 3.44 3.12 26.07
N CYS A 308 4.73 2.86 26.30
CA CYS A 308 5.79 2.97 25.30
C CYS A 308 6.48 1.61 25.15
N PHE A 309 6.80 1.26 23.92
CA PHE A 309 7.47 0.02 23.54
C PHE A 309 8.78 0.35 22.85
N SER A 310 9.82 -0.45 23.13
CA SER A 310 11.13 -0.33 22.47
C SER A 310 11.06 -0.50 20.97
N ARG A 311 10.14 -1.36 20.49
CA ARG A 311 9.89 -1.62 19.09
C ARG A 311 8.40 -1.80 18.84
N LEU A 312 7.94 -1.43 17.66
CA LEU A 312 6.56 -1.59 17.22
C LEU A 312 6.10 -3.06 17.30
N GLN A 313 6.98 -4.00 16.95
CA GLN A 313 6.71 -5.43 17.03
C GLN A 313 6.62 -5.99 18.46
N ASP A 314 7.02 -5.21 19.48
CA ASP A 314 6.94 -5.61 20.89
C ASP A 314 5.55 -5.34 21.50
N ILE A 315 4.60 -4.80 20.73
CA ILE A 315 3.24 -4.52 21.22
C ILE A 315 2.48 -5.83 21.44
N HIS A 316 2.05 -6.05 22.68
CA HIS A 316 1.18 -7.14 23.11
C HIS A 316 0.12 -6.60 24.08
N PHE A 317 -1.06 -7.23 24.13
CA PHE A 317 -2.18 -6.77 24.96
C PHE A 317 -2.21 -7.39 26.37
N GLU A 318 -1.39 -8.41 26.62
CA GLU A 318 -1.14 -8.94 27.97
C GLU A 318 -0.07 -8.08 28.67
N LEU A 319 -0.45 -7.25 29.63
CA LEU A 319 0.48 -6.59 30.56
C LEU A 319 0.77 -7.50 31.75
#